data_AF-A0A3D3ZIB1-F1
#
_entry.id   AF-A0A3D3ZIB1-F1
#
_cell.length_a   1.000
_cell.length_b   1.000
_cell.length_c   1.000
_cell.angle_alpha   90.00
_cell.angle_beta   90.00
_cell.angle_gamma   90.00
#
_symmetry.space_group_name_H-M   'P 1'
#
loop_
_entity.id
_entity.type
_entity.pdbx_description
1 polymer ?
#
loop_
_entity_poly.entity_id
_entity_poly.type
_entity_poly.pdbx_seq_one_letter_code
_entity_poly.pdbx_strand_id
1 'polypeptide(L)'
;DPEEIIAAWENYQSEPQQLKLPSAPEHGLLYSREPDRPQPLRDRDTGRGMTVTIGRLRRCPILHYKFALLGHNTIRGAAGGSILNAELCVSKGLV
;
A
#
# COMPACT_ATOMS: atom_id res chain seq x y z
N ASP A 1 -10.71 -16.94 4.47
CA ASP A 1 -11.33 -16.85 3.12
C ASP A 1 -10.52 -15.88 2.23
N PRO A 2 -10.37 -16.05 0.89
CA PRO A 2 -9.79 -15.01 0.05
C PRO A 2 -10.41 -13.62 0.25
N GLU A 3 -11.73 -13.53 0.44
CA GLU A 3 -12.42 -12.24 0.62
C GLU A 3 -12.12 -11.61 1.98
N GLU A 4 -11.90 -12.41 3.04
CA GLU A 4 -11.43 -11.87 4.33
C GLU A 4 -10.04 -11.25 4.22
N ILE A 5 -9.15 -11.84 3.42
CA ILE A 5 -7.80 -11.29 3.18
C ILE A 5 -7.90 -9.97 2.40
N ILE A 6 -8.74 -9.93 1.37
CA ILE A 6 -8.97 -8.71 0.58
C ILE A 6 -9.56 -7.62 1.47
N ALA A 7 -10.57 -7.93 2.28
CA ALA A 7 -11.16 -7.01 3.23
C ALA A 7 -10.13 -6.50 4.25
N ALA A 8 -9.23 -7.35 4.75
CA ALA A 8 -8.17 -6.91 5.66
C ALA A 8 -7.21 -5.91 5.01
N TRP A 9 -6.90 -6.07 3.71
CA TRP A 9 -6.07 -5.10 2.98
C TRP A 9 -6.81 -3.80 2.68
N GLU A 10 -8.06 -3.87 2.21
CA GLU A 10 -8.86 -2.69 1.86
C GLU A 10 -9.19 -1.83 3.08
N ASN A 11 -9.38 -2.44 4.25
CA ASN A 11 -9.67 -1.75 5.51
C ASN A 11 -8.40 -1.38 6.31
N TYR A 12 -7.21 -1.73 5.82
CA TYR A 12 -5.98 -1.40 6.54
C TYR A 12 -5.74 0.12 6.54
N GLN A 13 -5.71 0.70 7.73
CA GLN A 13 -5.32 2.09 7.97
C GLN A 13 -4.23 2.14 9.02
N SER A 14 -3.07 2.69 8.64
CA SER A 14 -2.02 3.03 9.60
C SER A 14 -2.21 4.42 10.19
N GLU A 15 -1.47 4.69 11.26
CA GLU A 15 -1.51 5.95 11.98
C GLU A 15 -1.29 7.20 11.11
N PRO A 16 -0.38 7.23 10.10
CA PRO A 16 -0.27 8.38 9.20
C PRO A 16 -1.58 8.77 8.48
N GLN A 17 -2.40 7.78 8.12
CA GLN A 17 -3.71 8.01 7.49
C GLN A 17 -4.73 8.51 8.50
N GLN A 18 -4.73 7.95 9.71
CA GLN A 18 -5.64 8.37 10.79
C GLN A 18 -5.36 9.83 11.20
N LEU A 19 -4.09 10.21 11.25
CA LEU A 19 -3.63 11.57 11.51
C LEU A 19 -3.76 12.50 10.30
N LYS A 20 -4.15 11.97 9.13
CA LYS A 20 -4.29 12.70 7.87
C LYS A 20 -3.02 13.49 7.50
N LEU A 21 -1.85 12.86 7.66
CA LEU A 21 -0.58 13.51 7.36
C LEU A 21 -0.50 13.90 5.87
N PRO A 22 0.15 15.02 5.51
CA PRO A 22 0.11 15.56 4.14
C PRO A 22 0.52 14.58 3.04
N SER A 23 1.54 13.76 3.32
CA SER A 23 2.07 12.77 2.37
C SER A 23 1.40 11.40 2.50
N ALA A 24 0.51 11.19 3.48
CA ALA A 24 -0.20 9.94 3.63
C ALA A 24 -1.18 9.73 2.45
N PRO A 25 -1.19 8.55 1.82
CA PRO A 25 -2.22 8.22 0.84
C PRO A 25 -3.54 7.94 1.57
N GLU A 26 -4.68 8.16 0.91
CA GLU A 26 -6.00 7.79 1.44
C GLU A 26 -6.07 6.30 1.78
N HIS A 27 -5.54 5.45 0.89
CA HIS A 27 -5.39 4.01 1.10
C HIS A 27 -3.91 3.62 1.02
N GLY A 28 -3.39 3.01 2.10
CA GLY A 28 -2.00 2.51 2.10
C GLY A 28 -1.82 1.28 1.20
N LEU A 29 -2.83 0.42 1.16
CA LEU A 29 -2.91 -0.77 0.33
C LEU A 29 -4.17 -0.67 -0.54
N LEU A 30 -4.06 -1.10 -1.80
CA LEU A 30 -5.18 -1.20 -2.73
C LEU A 30 -5.18 -2.60 -3.34
N TYR A 31 -6.30 -3.32 -3.29
CA TYR A 31 -6.45 -4.58 -4.01
C TYR A 31 -7.11 -4.36 -5.37
N SER A 32 -6.44 -4.76 -6.45
CA SER A 32 -7.01 -4.75 -7.80
C SER A 32 -7.64 -6.12 -8.10
N ARG A 33 -8.93 -6.10 -8.43
CA ARG A 33 -9.69 -7.30 -8.83
C ARG A 33 -9.48 -7.69 -10.30
N GLU A 34 -8.84 -6.84 -11.09
CA GLU A 34 -8.48 -7.16 -12.48
C GLU A 34 -7.45 -8.32 -12.52
N PRO A 35 -7.65 -9.35 -13.36
CA PRO A 35 -6.83 -10.56 -13.33
C PRO A 35 -5.37 -10.33 -13.76
N ASP A 36 -5.11 -9.29 -14.55
CA ASP A 36 -3.81 -8.95 -15.11
C ASP A 36 -3.09 -7.83 -14.34
N ARG A 37 -3.63 -7.37 -13.21
CA ARG A 37 -3.03 -6.33 -12.36
C ARG A 37 -2.35 -6.94 -11.13
N PRO A 38 -1.33 -6.29 -10.52
CA PRO A 38 -0.74 -5.01 -10.92
C PRO A 38 0.23 -5.13 -12.12
N GLN A 39 0.48 -3.99 -12.79
CA GLN A 39 1.42 -3.79 -13.89
C GLN A 39 2.28 -2.54 -13.62
N PRO A 40 3.63 -2.64 -13.68
CA PRO A 40 4.52 -1.54 -13.32
C PRO A 40 4.20 -0.19 -14.01
N LEU A 41 3.92 -0.20 -15.32
CA LEU A 41 3.64 1.03 -16.06
C LEU A 41 2.29 1.66 -15.67
N ARG A 42 1.29 0.85 -15.32
CA ARG A 42 -0.08 1.32 -15.08
C ARG A 42 -0.37 1.64 -13.62
N ASP A 43 0.38 1.03 -12.70
CA ASP A 43 0.07 1.02 -11.27
C ASP A 43 1.14 1.65 -10.37
N ARG A 44 2.33 2.00 -10.89
CA ARG A 44 3.39 2.57 -10.05
C ARG A 44 2.99 3.89 -9.39
N ASP A 45 2.13 4.68 -10.04
CA ASP A 45 1.75 6.03 -9.60
C ASP A 45 0.46 6.05 -8.77
N THR A 46 -0.11 4.88 -8.44
CA THR A 46 -1.32 4.75 -7.59
C THR A 46 -1.12 5.47 -6.25
N GLY A 47 -2.11 6.29 -5.87
CA GLY A 47 -2.03 7.12 -4.67
C GLY A 47 -0.83 8.07 -4.67
N ARG A 48 -0.51 8.66 -5.83
CA ARG A 48 0.69 9.51 -6.05
C ARG A 48 1.99 8.76 -5.76
N GLY A 49 2.02 7.47 -6.06
CA GLY A 49 3.15 6.57 -5.81
C GLY A 49 3.35 6.16 -4.34
N MET A 50 2.42 6.52 -3.46
CA MET A 50 2.47 6.19 -2.02
C MET A 50 1.63 4.96 -1.64
N THR A 51 0.76 4.48 -2.53
CA THR A 51 -0.08 3.29 -2.32
C THR A 51 0.59 2.07 -2.94
N VAL A 52 0.54 0.94 -2.23
CA VAL A 52 0.96 -0.37 -2.76
C VAL A 52 -0.26 -1.04 -3.41
N THR A 53 -0.14 -1.41 -4.68
CA THR A 53 -1.18 -2.14 -5.42
C THR A 53 -0.95 -3.64 -5.28
N ILE A 54 -1.95 -4.38 -4.82
CA ILE A 54 -1.95 -5.83 -4.62
C ILE A 54 -2.93 -6.45 -5.62
N GLY A 55 -2.64 -7.64 -6.13
CA GLY A 55 -3.55 -8.35 -7.03
C GLY A 55 -3.24 -9.84 -7.17
N ARG A 56 -4.08 -10.53 -7.93
CA ARG A 56 -3.92 -11.96 -8.28
C ARG A 56 -3.85 -12.90 -7.06
N LEU A 57 -4.58 -12.57 -5.99
CA LEU A 57 -4.68 -13.43 -4.81
C LEU A 57 -5.29 -14.78 -5.21
N ARG A 58 -4.58 -15.86 -4.89
CA ARG A 58 -5.03 -17.22 -5.15
C ARG A 58 -4.41 -18.21 -4.18
N ARG A 59 -5.04 -19.37 -4.04
CA ARG A 59 -4.47 -20.49 -3.27
C ARG A 59 -3.10 -20.88 -3.84
N CYS A 60 -2.17 -21.17 -2.95
CA CYS A 60 -0.89 -21.77 -3.27
C CYS A 60 -0.94 -23.24 -2.84
N PRO A 61 -0.31 -24.18 -3.57
CA PRO A 61 -0.22 -25.56 -3.13
C PRO A 61 0.88 -25.80 -2.09
N ILE A 62 1.85 -24.88 -1.96
CA ILE A 62 3.00 -25.00 -1.04
C ILE A 62 2.71 -24.28 0.29
N LEU A 63 2.32 -23.01 0.19
CA LEU A 63 1.86 -22.20 1.32
C LEU A 63 0.33 -22.03 1.21
N HIS A 64 -0.28 -21.17 2.02
CA HIS A 64 -1.73 -20.96 1.98
C HIS A 64 -2.19 -20.16 0.75
N TYR A 65 -1.52 -19.04 0.48
CA TYR A 65 -1.89 -18.07 -0.55
C TYR A 65 -0.68 -17.48 -1.24
N LYS A 66 -0.87 -17.01 -2.47
CA LYS A 66 0.10 -16.21 -3.22
C LYS A 66 -0.63 -15.07 -3.93
N PHE A 67 0.08 -13.95 -4.09
CA PHE A 67 -0.40 -12.74 -4.72
C PHE A 67 0.78 -11.97 -5.33
N ALA A 68 0.50 -10.93 -6.10
CA ALA A 68 1.49 -9.99 -6.59
C ALA A 68 1.29 -8.64 -5.89
N LEU A 69 2.39 -7.93 -5.62
CA LEU A 69 2.37 -6.58 -5.07
C LEU A 69 3.30 -5.68 -5.88
N LEU A 70 2.93 -4.41 -6.01
CA LEU A 70 3.72 -3.38 -6.67
C LEU A 70 3.72 -2.12 -5.81
N GLY A 71 4.91 -1.57 -5.58
CA GLY A 71 5.09 -0.25 -4.98
C GLY A 71 6.11 0.56 -5.78
N HIS A 72 6.02 1.88 -5.65
CA HIS A 72 6.97 2.79 -6.28
C HIS A 72 8.27 2.85 -5.46
N ASN A 73 9.39 2.39 -6.01
CA ASN A 73 10.64 2.30 -5.27
C ASN A 73 11.24 3.66 -4.88
N THR A 74 11.16 4.68 -5.74
CA THR A 74 11.70 6.02 -5.44
C THR A 74 10.77 6.90 -4.60
N ILE A 75 9.45 6.68 -4.66
CA ILE A 75 8.46 7.43 -3.88
C ILE A 75 8.18 6.68 -2.57
N ARG A 76 7.31 5.65 -2.59
CA ARG A 76 7.00 4.89 -1.38
C ARG A 76 8.21 4.23 -0.73
N GLY A 77 9.10 3.67 -1.54
CA GLY A 77 10.29 2.95 -1.07
C GLY A 77 11.46 3.83 -0.63
N ALA A 78 11.41 5.14 -0.91
CA ALA A 78 12.50 6.06 -0.58
C ALA A 78 11.95 7.44 -0.17
N ALA A 79 11.93 8.42 -1.09
CA ALA A 79 11.74 9.83 -0.76
C ALA A 79 10.39 10.12 -0.08
N GLY A 80 9.29 9.61 -0.64
CA GLY A 80 7.95 9.78 -0.08
C GLY A 80 7.80 9.09 1.28
N GLY A 81 8.37 7.90 1.45
CA GLY A 81 8.43 7.20 2.73
C GLY A 81 9.20 7.99 3.80
N SER A 82 10.35 8.56 3.44
CA SER A 82 11.15 9.41 4.34
C SER A 82 10.43 10.68 4.77
N ILE A 83 9.74 11.35 3.84
CA ILE A 83 8.93 12.55 4.16
C ILE A 83 7.78 12.16 5.10
N LEU A 84 7.05 11.08 4.82
CA LEU A 84 5.96 10.62 5.67
C LEU A 84 6.43 10.26 7.08
N ASN A 85 7.61 9.65 7.21
CA ASN A 85 8.23 9.38 8.51
C ASN A 85 8.55 10.69 9.24
N ALA A 86 9.09 11.70 8.55
CA ALA A 86 9.37 13.00 9.15
C ALA A 86 8.09 13.71 9.62
N GLU A 87 7.03 13.71 8.81
CA GLU A 87 5.70 14.23 9.19
C GLU A 87 5.17 13.53 10.45
N LEU A 88 5.33 12.20 10.54
CA LEU A 88 4.91 11.42 11.69
C LEU A 88 5.73 11.77 12.95
N CYS A 89 7.05 11.92 12.82
CA CYS A 89 7.91 12.31 13.95
C CYS A 89 7.53 13.69 14.50
N VAL A 90 7.30 14.67 13.62
CA VAL A 90 6.83 16.01 14.02
C VAL A 90 5.46 15.93 14.69
N SER A 91 4.52 15.19 14.10
CA SER A 91 3.17 15.02 14.67
C SER A 91 3.17 14.36 16.05
N LYS A 92 4.20 13.59 16.38
CA LYS A 92 4.38 12.93 17.68
C LYS A 92 5.25 13.71 18.66
N GLY A 93 5.79 14.86 18.27
CA GLY A 93 6.73 15.63 19.09
C GLY A 93 8.05 14.91 19.36
N LEU A 94 8.48 14.03 18.44
CA LEU A 94 9.79 13.36 18.51
C LEU A 94 10.91 14.25 17.97
N VAL A 95 10.56 15.26 17.16
CA VAL A 95 11.41 16.31 16.61
C VAL A 95 10.66 17.63 16.59
#